data_AF-A0A1L8EDW2-F1
#
_entry.id   AF-A0A1L8EDW2-F1
#
_cell.length_a   1.000
_cell.length_b   1.000
_cell.length_c   1.000
_cell.angle_alpha   90.00
_cell.angle_beta   90.00
_cell.angle_gamma   90.00
#
_symmetry.space_group_name_H-M   'P 1'
#
loop_
_entity.id
_entity.type
_entity.pdbx_description
1 polymer ?
#
loop_
_entity_poly.entity_id
_entity_poly.type
_entity_poly.pdbx_seq_one_letter_code
_entity_poly.pdbx_strand_id
1 'polypeptide(L)'
;MNTTSAFDDNIVQLYTHLVKHYVPDFFMAFEYTPWVFSLLGSVVIGLSGILPLIIIPTDEKLHKQGYSDPGESKFLKVLLSFAVGGLLGDVFLHLLPEAWESDNELSSSGHPSLRSGLWVLSGILIFTIVEKIFSGYCNADEENPQPKCVEIANCLLRKTGGKIVEGQTSSSCGGSCDIEDVPNGCYLREREQKKEQPKKIAGYLNLLANSIDNFTHGLAVAGSFLVSFRHGVLATFAILLHEIPHEVGDFAILLRSGFSRWDAARAQLLTAGAGLLGALVAIGGSGVTSAMEARTSWIMPFTAGGFLHISLVTVLPDLLQEENPKESVKQLLALLGGIGLMAVMTALFEH
;
A
#
# COMPACT_ATOMS: atom_id res chain seq x y z
N MET A 1 -32.55 40.17 -8.64
CA MET A 1 -33.05 40.15 -7.25
C MET A 1 -32.44 38.92 -6.59
N ASN A 2 -31.63 39.17 -5.57
CA ASN A 2 -30.75 38.22 -4.90
C ASN A 2 -31.52 37.12 -4.16
N THR A 3 -31.52 35.91 -4.69
CA THR A 3 -31.92 34.70 -3.95
C THR A 3 -30.72 33.91 -3.43
N THR A 4 -29.51 34.20 -3.91
CA THR A 4 -28.25 33.58 -3.47
C THR A 4 -27.76 34.09 -2.11
N SER A 5 -28.00 35.36 -1.74
CA SER A 5 -27.53 35.88 -0.44
C SER A 5 -28.34 35.41 0.77
N ALA A 6 -29.64 35.13 0.58
CA ALA A 6 -30.51 34.71 1.68
C ALA A 6 -30.35 33.22 2.05
N PHE A 7 -29.83 32.41 1.13
CA PHE A 7 -29.57 30.99 1.38
C PHE A 7 -28.22 30.79 2.09
N ASP A 8 -27.24 31.65 1.75
CA ASP A 8 -25.91 31.69 2.35
C ASP A 8 -25.96 32.08 3.84
N ASP A 9 -26.74 33.11 4.19
CA ASP A 9 -26.93 33.53 5.58
C ASP A 9 -27.56 32.43 6.46
N ASN A 10 -28.47 31.63 5.89
CA ASN A 10 -29.12 30.52 6.60
C ASN A 10 -28.18 29.33 6.81
N ILE A 11 -27.26 29.06 5.87
CA ILE A 11 -26.26 27.99 5.99
C ILE A 11 -25.12 28.42 6.92
N VAL A 12 -24.66 29.67 6.86
CA VAL A 12 -23.73 30.22 7.84
C VAL A 12 -24.35 30.18 9.23
N GLN A 13 -25.64 30.50 9.37
CA GLN A 13 -26.34 30.30 10.65
C GLN A 13 -26.42 28.83 11.05
N LEU A 14 -26.74 27.90 10.13
CA LEU A 14 -26.86 26.47 10.43
C LEU A 14 -25.51 25.83 10.81
N TYR A 15 -24.43 26.17 10.09
CA TYR A 15 -23.05 25.81 10.40
C TYR A 15 -22.64 26.40 11.77
N THR A 16 -22.92 27.68 12.00
CA THR A 16 -22.66 28.34 13.28
C THR A 16 -23.52 27.75 14.41
N HIS A 17 -24.71 27.20 14.13
CA HIS A 17 -25.59 26.62 15.14
C HIS A 17 -25.24 25.16 15.47
N LEU A 18 -24.88 24.36 14.46
CA LEU A 18 -24.49 22.95 14.63
C LEU A 18 -23.06 22.81 15.16
N VAL A 19 -22.12 23.55 14.58
CA VAL A 19 -20.69 23.41 14.91
C VAL A 19 -20.40 24.05 16.26
N LYS A 20 -20.96 25.21 16.58
CA LYS A 20 -20.71 25.91 17.86
C LYS A 20 -21.31 25.21 19.07
N HIS A 21 -22.24 24.27 18.88
CA HIS A 21 -22.84 23.51 19.98
C HIS A 21 -22.18 22.15 20.23
N TYR A 22 -21.56 21.56 19.21
CA TYR A 22 -20.91 20.25 19.30
C TYR A 22 -19.38 20.30 19.27
N VAL A 23 -18.79 21.38 18.74
CA VAL A 23 -17.35 21.60 18.72
C VAL A 23 -17.03 22.54 19.89
N PRO A 24 -16.30 22.08 20.92
CA PRO A 24 -15.88 22.93 22.04
C PRO A 24 -15.19 24.19 21.52
N ASP A 25 -15.47 25.35 22.12
CA ASP A 25 -14.83 26.64 21.77
C ASP A 25 -13.29 26.57 21.72
N PHE A 26 -12.70 25.58 22.39
CA PHE A 26 -11.28 25.22 22.31
C PHE A 26 -10.78 24.92 20.89
N PHE A 27 -11.55 24.20 20.07
CA PHE A 27 -11.14 23.85 18.70
C PHE A 27 -11.26 25.03 17.72
N MET A 28 -12.15 25.98 18.01
CA MET A 28 -12.33 27.20 17.21
C MET A 28 -11.23 28.25 17.48
N ALA A 29 -10.46 28.09 18.55
CA ALA A 29 -9.35 28.98 18.90
C ALA A 29 -8.01 28.58 18.26
N PHE A 30 -7.93 27.44 17.58
CA PHE A 30 -6.71 27.04 16.87
C PHE A 30 -6.60 27.79 15.55
N GLU A 31 -5.58 28.64 15.42
CA GLU A 31 -5.17 29.15 14.12
C GLU A 31 -4.76 27.97 13.22
N TYR A 32 -5.35 27.94 12.02
CA TYR A 32 -5.05 26.91 11.04
C TYR A 32 -3.58 27.00 10.62
N THR A 33 -2.79 25.98 10.98
CA THR A 33 -1.36 25.90 10.69
C THR A 33 -1.11 24.68 9.79
N PRO A 34 -1.10 24.85 8.46
CA PRO A 34 -1.08 23.76 7.48
C PRO A 34 -0.05 22.67 7.80
N TRP A 35 1.19 23.07 8.10
CA TRP A 35 2.28 22.14 8.39
C TRP A 35 2.04 21.26 9.63
N VAL A 36 1.35 21.79 10.66
CA VAL A 36 1.01 21.01 11.86
C VAL A 36 -0.01 19.94 11.51
N PHE A 37 -1.05 20.32 10.77
CA PHE A 37 -2.10 19.40 10.35
C PHE A 37 -1.58 18.35 9.34
N SER A 38 -0.65 18.72 8.45
CA SER A 38 0.04 17.78 7.56
C SER A 38 0.79 16.70 8.34
N LEU A 39 1.57 17.08 9.36
CA LEU A 39 2.30 16.12 10.20
C LEU A 39 1.34 15.27 11.04
N LEU A 40 0.30 15.89 11.60
CA LEU A 40 -0.70 15.18 12.40
C LEU A 40 -1.45 14.13 11.55
N GLY A 41 -1.92 14.51 10.36
CA GLY A 41 -2.60 13.59 9.45
C GLY A 41 -1.71 12.42 9.02
N SER A 42 -0.44 12.70 8.71
CA SER A 42 0.54 11.65 8.40
C SER A 42 0.79 10.69 9.56
N VAL A 43 0.87 11.20 10.80
CA VAL A 43 0.98 10.37 12.00
C VAL A 43 -0.27 9.51 12.20
N VAL A 44 -1.47 10.07 12.00
CA VAL A 44 -2.73 9.32 12.13
C VAL A 44 -2.78 8.16 11.14
N ILE A 45 -2.39 8.37 9.88
CA ILE A 45 -2.30 7.30 8.87
C ILE A 45 -1.27 6.26 9.29
N GLY A 46 -0.07 6.69 9.68
CA GLY A 46 0.98 5.77 10.10
C GLY A 46 0.64 4.92 11.34
N LEU A 47 -0.20 5.45 12.25
CA LEU A 47 -0.70 4.69 13.41
C LEU A 47 -1.70 3.60 13.02
N SER A 48 -2.28 3.64 11.82
CA SER A 48 -3.21 2.61 11.35
C SER A 48 -2.55 1.22 11.25
N GLY A 49 -1.23 1.14 11.02
CA GLY A 49 -0.44 -0.09 11.05
C GLY A 49 -0.40 -0.81 12.40
N ILE A 50 -0.88 -0.19 13.49
CA ILE A 50 -1.04 -0.86 14.80
C ILE A 50 -2.41 -1.56 14.90
N LEU A 51 -3.43 -1.12 14.16
CA LEU A 51 -4.78 -1.66 14.23
C LEU A 51 -4.88 -3.17 13.95
N PRO A 52 -4.08 -3.78 13.04
CA PRO A 52 -4.08 -5.22 12.83
C PRO A 52 -3.82 -6.05 14.10
N LEU A 53 -3.08 -5.53 15.09
CA LEU A 53 -2.88 -6.20 16.38
C LEU A 53 -4.19 -6.43 17.15
N ILE A 54 -5.15 -5.53 16.99
CA ILE A 54 -6.45 -5.59 17.66
C ILE A 54 -7.41 -6.49 16.88
N ILE A 55 -7.35 -6.42 15.54
CA ILE A 55 -8.25 -7.13 14.64
C ILE A 55 -7.91 -8.62 14.54
N ILE A 56 -6.63 -8.98 14.45
CA ILE A 56 -6.19 -10.36 14.26
C ILE A 56 -6.03 -11.04 15.63
N PRO A 57 -6.71 -12.17 15.93
CA PRO A 57 -6.62 -12.83 17.23
C PRO A 57 -5.24 -13.46 17.53
N THR A 58 -4.96 -13.71 18.82
CA THR A 58 -3.70 -14.25 19.35
C THR A 58 -3.35 -15.67 18.87
N ASP A 59 -2.04 -15.97 18.85
CA ASP A 59 -1.42 -17.23 18.37
C ASP A 59 -2.07 -18.53 18.90
N GLU A 60 -2.64 -18.50 20.11
CA GLU A 60 -3.29 -19.65 20.74
C GLU A 60 -4.62 -20.06 20.07
N LYS A 61 -5.33 -19.10 19.45
CA LYS A 61 -6.51 -19.37 18.61
C LYS A 61 -6.12 -19.70 17.17
N LEU A 62 -5.00 -19.15 16.69
CA LEU A 62 -4.44 -19.41 15.36
C LEU A 62 -4.08 -20.89 15.16
N HIS A 63 -3.41 -21.49 16.15
CA HIS A 63 -2.89 -22.86 16.08
C HIS A 63 -3.97 -23.94 16.28
N LYS A 64 -5.08 -23.61 16.94
CA LYS A 64 -6.19 -24.55 17.22
C LYS A 64 -7.22 -24.64 16.09
N GLN A 65 -7.28 -23.67 15.19
CA GLN A 65 -8.37 -23.56 14.21
C GLN A 65 -7.99 -23.97 12.77
N GLY A 66 -6.76 -24.45 12.51
CA GLY A 66 -6.34 -24.80 11.16
C GLY A 66 -6.45 -23.57 10.24
N TYR A 67 -5.54 -22.62 10.44
CA TYR A 67 -5.63 -21.29 9.88
C TYR A 67 -5.77 -21.30 8.36
N SER A 68 -6.95 -20.93 7.87
CA SER A 68 -7.14 -20.47 6.49
C SER A 68 -6.60 -19.05 6.42
N ASP A 69 -5.81 -18.74 5.40
CA ASP A 69 -5.02 -17.51 5.30
C ASP A 69 -5.93 -16.26 5.54
N PRO A 70 -5.65 -15.40 6.55
CA PRO A 70 -6.43 -14.21 6.85
C PRO A 70 -6.37 -13.21 5.69
N GLY A 71 -5.27 -13.24 4.91
CA GLY A 71 -5.11 -12.54 3.63
C GLY A 71 -6.08 -13.02 2.54
N GLU A 72 -6.52 -14.28 2.60
CA GLU A 72 -7.48 -14.87 1.66
C GLU A 72 -8.92 -14.87 2.22
N SER A 73 -9.17 -14.24 3.37
CA SER A 73 -10.51 -14.23 3.92
C SER A 73 -11.46 -13.47 2.98
N LYS A 74 -12.62 -14.06 2.70
CA LYS A 74 -13.66 -13.43 1.87
C LYS A 74 -14.04 -12.04 2.37
N PHE A 75 -14.01 -11.85 3.69
CA PHE A 75 -14.25 -10.56 4.32
C PHE A 75 -13.16 -9.53 3.96
N LEU A 76 -11.88 -9.92 4.03
CA LEU A 76 -10.78 -9.02 3.67
C LEU A 76 -10.85 -8.63 2.19
N LYS A 77 -11.15 -9.57 1.28
CA LYS A 77 -11.33 -9.24 -0.14
C LYS A 77 -12.46 -8.24 -0.39
N VAL A 78 -13.59 -8.38 0.32
CA VAL A 78 -14.71 -7.41 0.25
C VAL A 78 -14.30 -6.05 0.80
N LEU A 79 -13.60 -6.03 1.94
CA LEU A 79 -13.10 -4.79 2.55
C LEU A 79 -12.06 -4.10 1.66
N LEU A 80 -11.17 -4.87 1.03
CA LEU A 80 -10.18 -4.40 0.07
C LEU A 80 -10.84 -3.88 -1.22
N SER A 81 -11.94 -4.50 -1.65
CA SER A 81 -12.74 -3.99 -2.77
C SER A 81 -13.35 -2.62 -2.45
N PHE A 82 -13.89 -2.46 -1.23
CA PHE A 82 -14.39 -1.18 -0.75
C PHE A 82 -13.29 -0.11 -0.70
N ALA A 83 -12.12 -0.47 -0.18
CA ALA A 83 -10.92 0.36 -0.15
C ALA A 83 -10.49 0.82 -1.54
N VAL A 84 -10.41 -0.09 -2.53
CA VAL A 84 -10.09 0.25 -3.93
C VAL A 84 -11.11 1.23 -4.50
N GLY A 85 -12.39 1.01 -4.24
CA GLY A 85 -13.45 1.93 -4.65
C GLY A 85 -13.30 3.32 -4.02
N GLY A 86 -12.97 3.37 -2.73
CA GLY A 86 -12.67 4.62 -2.03
C GLY A 86 -11.45 5.34 -2.60
N LEU A 87 -10.36 4.61 -2.86
CA LEU A 87 -9.15 5.19 -3.43
C LEU A 87 -9.36 5.72 -4.86
N LEU A 88 -10.07 4.98 -5.70
CA LEU A 88 -10.46 5.45 -7.04
C LEU A 88 -11.40 6.67 -6.95
N GLY A 89 -12.34 6.66 -6.00
CA GLY A 89 -13.21 7.80 -5.71
C GLY A 89 -12.42 9.04 -5.31
N ASP A 90 -11.45 8.92 -4.42
CA ASP A 90 -10.56 10.01 -4.00
C ASP A 90 -9.78 10.59 -5.19
N VAL A 91 -9.19 9.73 -6.02
CA VAL A 91 -8.46 10.18 -7.21
C VAL A 91 -9.36 10.97 -8.15
N PHE A 92 -10.49 10.39 -8.57
CA PHE A 92 -11.30 10.96 -9.65
C PHE A 92 -12.24 12.07 -9.20
N LEU A 93 -12.69 12.05 -7.95
CA LEU A 93 -13.69 12.99 -7.44
C LEU A 93 -13.09 14.05 -6.52
N HIS A 94 -11.81 13.96 -6.15
CA HIS A 94 -11.17 14.91 -5.24
C HIS A 94 -9.79 15.36 -5.77
N LEU A 95 -8.81 14.47 -5.92
CA LEU A 95 -7.44 14.87 -6.25
C LEU A 95 -7.27 15.42 -7.68
N LEU A 96 -7.88 14.79 -8.69
CA LEU A 96 -7.75 15.23 -10.08
C LEU A 96 -8.50 16.53 -10.39
N PRO A 97 -9.78 16.71 -9.98
CA PRO A 97 -10.47 17.98 -10.15
C PRO A 97 -9.72 19.15 -9.53
N GLU A 98 -9.27 19.00 -8.28
CA GLU A 98 -8.51 20.02 -7.55
C GLU A 98 -7.17 20.33 -8.25
N ALA A 99 -6.47 19.30 -8.73
CA ALA A 99 -5.22 19.48 -9.47
C ALA A 99 -5.40 20.19 -10.83
N TRP A 100 -6.57 20.11 -11.45
CA TRP A 100 -6.87 20.84 -12.69
C TRP A 100 -7.32 22.27 -12.42
N GLU A 101 -8.10 22.50 -11.37
CA GLU A 101 -8.49 23.85 -10.95
C GLU A 101 -7.26 24.69 -10.59
N SER A 102 -6.35 24.14 -9.80
CA SER A 102 -5.08 24.80 -9.46
C SER A 102 -4.20 25.13 -10.68
N ASP A 103 -4.18 24.28 -11.72
CA ASP A 103 -3.36 24.52 -12.92
C ASP A 103 -4.00 25.55 -13.88
N ASN A 104 -5.35 25.63 -13.89
CA ASN A 104 -6.12 26.64 -14.64
C ASN A 104 -5.83 28.06 -14.15
N GLU A 105 -5.71 28.25 -12.84
CA GLU A 105 -5.39 29.57 -12.25
C GLU A 105 -3.97 30.03 -12.59
N LEU A 106 -3.03 29.08 -12.76
CA LEU A 106 -1.62 29.37 -13.04
C LEU A 106 -1.29 29.59 -14.52
N SER A 107 -2.12 29.08 -15.43
CA SER A 107 -1.75 28.91 -16.86
C SER A 107 -2.70 29.63 -17.81
N SER A 108 -2.35 30.85 -18.24
CA SER A 108 -3.19 31.66 -19.15
C SER A 108 -3.06 31.34 -20.66
N SER A 109 -2.21 30.39 -21.07
CA SER A 109 -1.92 30.16 -22.52
C SER A 109 -1.53 28.72 -22.93
N GLY A 110 -1.90 27.70 -22.16
CA GLY A 110 -1.60 26.28 -22.46
C GLY A 110 -2.86 25.40 -22.49
N HIS A 111 -2.71 24.13 -22.88
CA HIS A 111 -3.77 23.14 -22.64
C HIS A 111 -3.92 22.96 -21.12
N PRO A 112 -5.09 23.29 -20.54
CA PRO A 112 -5.28 23.44 -19.09
C PRO A 112 -5.01 22.19 -18.25
N SER A 113 -4.90 21.02 -18.88
CA SER A 113 -4.72 19.73 -18.21
C SER A 113 -3.39 19.04 -18.54
N LEU A 114 -2.53 19.63 -19.39
CA LEU A 114 -1.32 18.94 -19.86
C LEU A 114 -0.31 18.76 -18.71
N ARG A 115 -0.08 19.79 -17.89
CA ARG A 115 0.91 19.72 -16.81
C ARG A 115 0.46 18.77 -15.71
N SER A 116 -0.78 18.88 -15.24
CA SER A 116 -1.35 17.94 -14.27
C SER A 116 -1.36 16.51 -14.82
N GLY A 117 -1.74 16.31 -16.09
CA GLY A 117 -1.69 15.00 -16.74
C GLY A 117 -0.29 14.39 -16.81
N LEU A 118 0.75 15.19 -17.07
CA LEU A 118 2.14 14.72 -17.06
C LEU A 118 2.59 14.28 -15.66
N TRP A 119 2.15 14.97 -14.59
CA TRP A 119 2.45 14.57 -13.22
C TRP A 119 1.72 13.28 -12.81
N VAL A 120 0.46 13.10 -13.23
CA VAL A 120 -0.26 11.83 -13.06
C VAL A 120 0.48 10.68 -13.73
N LEU A 121 0.89 10.86 -14.98
CA LEU A 121 1.68 9.85 -15.70
C LEU A 121 3.02 9.59 -15.02
N SER A 122 3.70 10.64 -14.53
CA SER A 122 4.94 10.49 -13.78
C SER A 122 4.74 9.68 -12.50
N GLY A 123 3.63 9.89 -11.78
CA GLY A 123 3.26 9.09 -10.61
C GLY A 123 3.11 7.61 -10.95
N ILE A 124 2.27 7.30 -11.93
CA ILE A 124 2.03 5.91 -12.39
C ILE A 124 3.35 5.24 -12.79
N LEU A 125 4.17 5.92 -13.61
CA LEU A 125 5.42 5.36 -14.13
C LEU A 125 6.46 5.15 -13.04
N ILE A 126 6.62 6.10 -12.12
CA ILE A 126 7.57 5.96 -11.01
C ILE A 126 7.16 4.78 -10.14
N PHE A 127 5.88 4.66 -9.77
CA PHE A 127 5.40 3.50 -9.02
C PHE A 127 5.58 2.18 -9.77
N THR A 128 5.33 2.16 -11.08
CA THR A 128 5.58 0.97 -11.92
C THR A 128 7.06 0.58 -11.91
N ILE A 129 7.97 1.55 -12.04
CA ILE A 129 9.41 1.32 -12.02
C ILE A 129 9.83 0.78 -10.65
N VAL A 130 9.33 1.41 -9.59
CA VAL A 130 9.59 1.04 -8.20
C VAL A 130 9.13 -0.39 -7.93
N GLU A 131 7.87 -0.72 -8.25
CA GLU A 131 7.33 -2.08 -8.11
C GLU A 131 8.13 -3.08 -8.96
N LYS A 132 8.48 -2.72 -10.20
CA LYS A 132 9.26 -3.60 -11.10
C LYS A 132 10.66 -3.86 -10.60
N ILE A 133 11.34 -2.87 -10.02
CA ILE A 133 12.65 -3.04 -9.40
C ILE A 133 12.53 -4.08 -8.28
N PHE A 134 11.52 -3.96 -7.42
CA PHE A 134 11.33 -4.87 -6.28
C PHE A 134 10.88 -6.26 -6.67
N SER A 135 9.90 -6.38 -7.56
CA SER A 135 9.46 -7.66 -8.13
C SER A 135 10.59 -8.35 -8.91
N GLY A 136 11.48 -7.58 -9.56
CA GLY A 136 12.68 -8.10 -10.23
C GLY A 136 13.69 -8.76 -9.29
N TYR A 137 13.85 -8.24 -8.07
CA TYR A 137 14.72 -8.86 -7.06
C TYR A 137 14.17 -10.21 -6.56
N CYS A 138 12.85 -10.40 -6.53
CA CYS A 138 12.26 -11.67 -6.11
C CYS A 138 12.37 -12.78 -7.17
N ASN A 139 12.26 -12.43 -8.45
CA ASN A 139 12.37 -13.41 -9.53
C ASN A 139 13.82 -13.87 -9.77
N ALA A 140 14.82 -13.03 -9.46
CA ALA A 140 16.24 -13.39 -9.59
C ALA A 140 16.69 -14.50 -8.61
N ASP A 141 16.00 -14.66 -7.48
CA ASP A 141 16.27 -15.75 -6.52
C ASP A 141 15.48 -17.04 -6.84
N GLU A 142 14.37 -16.94 -7.58
CA GLU A 142 13.55 -18.10 -7.98
C GLU A 142 14.07 -18.78 -9.25
N GLU A 143 14.79 -18.05 -10.12
CA GLU A 143 15.33 -18.56 -11.38
C GLU A 143 16.65 -19.34 -11.25
N ASN A 144 17.16 -19.51 -10.02
CA ASN A 144 18.25 -20.48 -9.75
C ASN A 144 17.82 -21.70 -8.92
N PRO A 145 16.86 -22.52 -9.38
CA PRO A 145 16.65 -23.83 -8.81
C PRO A 145 17.51 -24.84 -9.58
N GLN A 146 18.82 -24.93 -9.34
CA GLN A 146 19.58 -26.21 -9.38
C GLN A 146 21.07 -26.10 -9.04
N PRO A 147 21.56 -27.04 -8.19
CA PRO A 147 22.31 -28.17 -8.75
C PRO A 147 21.74 -29.55 -8.37
N LYS A 148 20.49 -29.64 -7.89
CA LYS A 148 19.91 -30.90 -7.37
C LYS A 148 19.70 -31.99 -8.44
N CYS A 149 19.38 -31.65 -9.69
CA CYS A 149 19.17 -32.68 -10.74
C CYS A 149 20.48 -33.19 -11.35
N VAL A 150 21.54 -32.36 -11.35
CA VAL A 150 22.87 -32.75 -11.89
C VAL A 150 23.54 -33.79 -10.99
N GLU A 151 23.37 -33.67 -9.67
CA GLU A 151 24.00 -34.58 -8.70
C GLU A 151 23.33 -35.96 -8.67
N ILE A 152 22.00 -36.01 -8.80
CA ILE A 152 21.23 -37.26 -8.91
C ILE A 152 21.55 -37.98 -10.23
N ALA A 153 21.65 -37.26 -11.35
CA ALA A 153 22.02 -37.83 -12.64
C ALA A 153 23.43 -38.44 -12.64
N ASN A 154 24.41 -37.77 -12.02
CA ASN A 154 25.78 -38.28 -11.88
C ASN A 154 25.86 -39.52 -10.97
N CYS A 155 25.05 -39.59 -9.92
CA CYS A 155 24.97 -40.77 -9.05
C CYS A 155 24.38 -41.99 -9.78
N LEU A 156 23.30 -41.79 -10.56
CA LEU A 156 22.65 -42.86 -11.33
C LEU A 156 23.54 -43.34 -12.50
N LEU A 157 24.25 -42.45 -13.19
CA LEU A 157 25.19 -42.81 -14.26
C LEU A 157 26.34 -43.69 -13.75
N ARG A 158 26.81 -43.45 -12.53
CA ARG A 158 27.88 -44.23 -11.88
C ARG A 158 27.43 -45.64 -11.47
N LYS A 159 26.13 -45.84 -11.18
CA LYS A 159 25.54 -47.16 -10.81
C LYS A 159 25.17 -48.00 -12.04
N THR A 160 24.85 -47.36 -13.17
CA THR A 160 24.41 -48.04 -14.41
C THR A 160 25.55 -48.31 -15.40
N GLY A 161 26.80 -48.07 -15.02
CA GLY A 161 27.98 -48.41 -15.85
C GLY A 161 28.27 -47.43 -16.99
N GLY A 162 27.88 -46.16 -16.87
CA GLY A 162 28.35 -45.12 -17.78
C GLY A 162 29.83 -44.84 -17.53
N LYS A 163 30.69 -45.00 -18.54
CA LYS A 163 32.13 -44.72 -18.46
C LYS A 163 32.37 -43.28 -18.03
N ILE A 164 32.94 -43.09 -16.85
CA ILE A 164 33.54 -41.82 -16.43
C ILE A 164 34.86 -41.68 -17.18
N VAL A 165 35.14 -40.50 -17.73
CA VAL A 165 36.42 -40.15 -18.35
C VAL A 165 37.53 -40.35 -17.32
N GLU A 166 38.47 -41.24 -17.61
CA GLU A 166 39.61 -41.56 -16.73
C GLU A 166 40.48 -40.32 -16.52
N GLY A 167 40.66 -39.91 -15.27
CA GLY A 167 41.52 -38.77 -14.94
C GLY A 167 41.49 -38.27 -13.49
N GLN A 168 40.64 -38.80 -12.61
CA GLN A 168 40.68 -38.47 -11.18
C GLN A 168 40.71 -39.74 -10.33
N THR A 169 41.89 -40.00 -9.76
CA THR A 169 42.17 -41.03 -8.79
C THR A 169 41.29 -40.89 -7.56
N SER A 170 40.77 -42.04 -7.12
CA SER A 170 40.25 -42.35 -5.78
C SER A 170 40.51 -41.27 -4.71
N SER A 171 39.59 -40.33 -4.58
CA SER A 171 39.36 -39.65 -3.31
C SER A 171 38.13 -40.30 -2.69
N SER A 172 38.35 -40.91 -1.53
CA SER A 172 37.30 -41.14 -0.55
C SER A 172 36.44 -39.87 -0.47
N CYS A 173 35.12 -39.98 -0.66
CA CYS A 173 34.22 -38.87 -0.40
C CYS A 173 34.39 -38.47 1.07
N GLY A 174 35.22 -37.45 1.31
CA GLY A 174 35.48 -36.91 2.62
C GLY A 174 34.20 -36.30 3.16
N GLY A 175 33.62 -36.95 4.16
CA GLY A 175 32.83 -36.34 5.24
C GLY A 175 31.60 -35.50 4.90
N SER A 176 31.14 -35.40 3.65
CA SER A 176 29.99 -34.55 3.29
C SER A 176 29.33 -34.97 1.98
N CYS A 177 28.91 -36.23 1.86
CA CYS A 177 27.96 -36.62 0.80
C CYS A 177 26.62 -36.98 1.44
N ASP A 178 25.58 -36.23 1.09
CA ASP A 178 24.20 -36.35 1.61
C ASP A 178 23.40 -37.48 0.92
N ILE A 179 24.04 -38.62 0.69
CA ILE A 179 23.45 -39.79 0.02
C ILE A 179 23.44 -40.95 1.00
N GLU A 180 22.25 -41.48 1.30
CA GLU A 180 22.09 -42.73 2.02
C GLU A 180 21.92 -43.87 1.01
N ASP A 181 22.83 -44.83 1.06
CA ASP A 181 22.74 -46.07 0.29
C ASP A 181 21.79 -47.03 1.00
N VAL A 182 20.69 -47.40 0.35
CA VAL A 182 19.77 -48.45 0.81
C VAL A 182 19.75 -49.61 -0.18
N PRO A 183 19.53 -50.84 0.28
CA PRO A 183 19.40 -51.99 -0.61
C PRO A 183 18.19 -51.78 -1.52
N ASN A 184 18.45 -51.44 -2.80
CA ASN A 184 17.52 -51.13 -3.89
C ASN A 184 17.24 -49.64 -4.21
N GLY A 185 18.06 -48.69 -3.76
CA GLY A 185 17.95 -47.29 -4.23
C GLY A 185 19.07 -46.38 -3.72
N CYS A 186 19.24 -45.22 -4.35
CA CYS A 186 19.95 -44.09 -3.74
C CYS A 186 18.88 -43.06 -3.38
N TYR A 187 18.80 -42.69 -2.10
CA TYR A 187 17.93 -41.60 -1.66
C TYR A 187 18.81 -40.48 -1.13
N LEU A 188 18.45 -39.23 -1.43
CA LEU A 188 19.02 -38.10 -0.73
C LEU A 188 18.59 -38.22 0.73
N ARG A 189 19.57 -38.19 1.64
CA ARG A 189 19.26 -38.09 3.06
C ARG A 189 18.43 -36.83 3.23
N GLU A 190 17.21 -36.96 3.75
CA GLU A 190 16.36 -35.83 4.06
C GLU A 190 17.00 -35.12 5.26
N ARG A 191 18.01 -34.28 4.99
CA ARG A 191 18.30 -33.18 5.92
C ARG A 191 16.99 -32.43 6.02
N GLU A 192 16.52 -32.20 7.24
CA GLU A 192 15.68 -31.06 7.52
C GLU A 192 16.44 -29.82 7.02
N GLN A 193 16.35 -29.54 5.72
CA GLN A 193 16.75 -28.27 5.17
C GLN A 193 15.77 -27.31 5.83
N LYS A 194 16.26 -26.63 6.87
CA LYS A 194 15.68 -25.39 7.38
C LYS A 194 15.38 -24.54 6.14
N LYS A 195 14.14 -24.61 5.63
CA LYS A 195 13.59 -23.72 4.59
C LYS A 195 13.43 -22.34 5.23
N GLU A 196 14.53 -21.71 5.61
CA GLU A 196 14.53 -20.47 6.39
C GLU A 196 14.71 -19.21 5.53
N GLN A 197 14.77 -19.32 4.20
CA GLN A 197 15.20 -18.23 3.32
C GLN A 197 14.06 -17.59 2.47
N PRO A 198 13.13 -18.33 1.80
CA PRO A 198 12.17 -17.68 0.89
C PRO A 198 11.04 -16.93 1.62
N LYS A 199 10.61 -17.42 2.81
CA LYS A 199 9.51 -16.79 3.56
C LYS A 199 9.90 -15.42 4.13
N LYS A 200 11.15 -15.22 4.54
CA LYS A 200 11.62 -13.94 5.12
C LYS A 200 11.73 -12.84 4.08
N ILE A 201 12.17 -13.18 2.86
CA ILE A 201 12.34 -12.22 1.75
C ILE A 201 11.01 -11.57 1.38
N ALA A 202 9.93 -12.36 1.25
CA ALA A 202 8.59 -11.85 0.96
C ALA A 202 8.12 -10.82 2.00
N GLY A 203 8.39 -11.04 3.29
CA GLY A 203 8.02 -10.11 4.36
C GLY A 203 8.78 -8.78 4.29
N TYR A 204 10.08 -8.81 3.98
CA TYR A 204 10.86 -7.58 3.79
C TYR A 204 10.45 -6.82 2.54
N LEU A 205 10.12 -7.52 1.45
CA LEU A 205 9.59 -6.88 0.24
C LEU A 205 8.26 -6.18 0.53
N ASN A 206 7.39 -6.83 1.31
CA ASN A 206 6.12 -6.27 1.74
C ASN A 206 6.31 -4.97 2.55
N LEU A 207 7.25 -4.96 3.51
CA LEU A 207 7.57 -3.74 4.27
C LEU A 207 8.09 -2.62 3.39
N LEU A 208 8.84 -2.95 2.34
CA LEU A 208 9.38 -1.96 1.43
C LEU A 208 8.29 -1.35 0.54
N ALA A 209 7.39 -2.17 0.01
CA ALA A 209 6.21 -1.70 -0.72
C ALA A 209 5.36 -0.78 0.18
N ASN A 210 5.02 -1.25 1.38
CA ASN A 210 4.28 -0.48 2.38
C ASN A 210 5.00 0.84 2.76
N SER A 211 6.34 0.87 2.83
CA SER A 211 7.09 2.12 3.07
C SER A 211 6.87 3.16 1.96
N ILE A 212 6.70 2.72 0.73
CA ILE A 212 6.52 3.62 -0.42
C ILE A 212 5.09 4.12 -0.49
N ASP A 213 4.13 3.24 -0.23
CA ASP A 213 2.73 3.63 -0.09
C ASP A 213 2.59 4.66 1.02
N ASN A 214 3.13 4.38 2.22
CA ASN A 214 3.17 5.32 3.34
C ASN A 214 3.83 6.65 2.97
N PHE A 215 4.97 6.65 2.28
CA PHE A 215 5.60 7.88 1.79
C PHE A 215 4.65 8.71 0.94
N THR A 216 3.89 8.06 0.05
CA THR A 216 2.95 8.77 -0.82
C THR A 216 1.67 9.21 -0.12
N HIS A 217 1.21 8.47 0.89
CA HIS A 217 0.16 8.90 1.81
C HIS A 217 0.55 10.20 2.54
N GLY A 218 1.78 10.25 3.05
CA GLY A 218 2.33 11.44 3.68
C GLY A 218 2.41 12.64 2.73
N LEU A 219 2.86 12.40 1.49
CA LEU A 219 2.93 13.41 0.44
C LEU A 219 1.53 13.96 0.08
N ALA A 220 0.54 13.07 -0.08
CA ALA A 220 -0.84 13.40 -0.45
C ALA A 220 -1.56 14.17 0.66
N VAL A 221 -1.51 13.68 1.90
CA VAL A 221 -2.13 14.36 3.05
C VAL A 221 -1.50 15.72 3.29
N ALA A 222 -0.18 15.80 3.23
CA ALA A 222 0.49 17.08 3.42
C ALA A 222 0.15 18.07 2.30
N GLY A 223 0.16 17.63 1.04
CA GLY A 223 -0.27 18.44 -0.10
C GLY A 223 -1.70 18.96 0.08
N SER A 224 -2.61 18.11 0.55
CA SER A 224 -4.02 18.46 0.75
C SER A 224 -4.23 19.46 1.89
N PHE A 225 -3.53 19.31 3.02
CA PHE A 225 -3.55 20.33 4.09
C PHE A 225 -2.83 21.62 3.68
N LEU A 226 -1.84 21.58 2.78
CA LEU A 226 -1.25 22.82 2.26
C LEU A 226 -2.23 23.63 1.40
N VAL A 227 -3.22 22.97 0.79
CA VAL A 227 -4.33 23.61 0.09
C VAL A 227 -5.35 24.16 1.10
N SER A 228 -5.96 23.31 1.93
CA SER A 228 -6.91 23.75 2.95
C SER A 228 -7.20 22.67 4.00
N PHE A 229 -7.81 23.08 5.12
CA PHE A 229 -8.21 22.14 6.18
C PHE A 229 -9.20 21.07 5.68
N ARG A 230 -10.17 21.45 4.85
CA ARG A 230 -11.22 20.55 4.34
C ARG A 230 -10.62 19.46 3.45
N HIS A 231 -9.82 19.87 2.46
CA HIS A 231 -9.11 18.96 1.56
C HIS A 231 -8.19 17.99 2.31
N GLY A 232 -7.46 18.49 3.32
CA GLY A 232 -6.60 17.65 4.15
C GLY A 232 -7.36 16.59 4.97
N VAL A 233 -8.52 16.94 5.54
CA VAL A 233 -9.36 15.98 6.28
C VAL A 233 -9.95 14.93 5.33
N LEU A 234 -10.44 15.34 4.15
CA LEU A 234 -10.96 14.44 3.13
C LEU A 234 -9.89 13.44 2.66
N ALA A 235 -8.70 13.93 2.29
CA ALA A 235 -7.58 13.07 1.89
C ALA A 235 -7.17 12.10 3.01
N THR A 236 -7.05 12.59 4.25
CA THR A 236 -6.68 11.74 5.39
C THR A 236 -7.70 10.61 5.60
N PHE A 237 -8.99 10.92 5.51
CA PHE A 237 -10.04 9.91 5.64
C PHE A 237 -10.03 8.91 4.47
N ALA A 238 -9.94 9.41 3.24
CA ALA A 238 -9.87 8.57 2.04
C ALA A 238 -8.68 7.61 2.08
N ILE A 239 -7.54 8.09 2.58
CA ILE A 239 -6.34 7.28 2.75
C ILE A 239 -6.54 6.21 3.81
N LEU A 240 -7.03 6.57 5.00
CA LEU A 240 -7.32 5.61 6.06
C LEU A 240 -8.28 4.49 5.62
N LEU A 241 -9.26 4.81 4.78
CA LEU A 241 -10.22 3.82 4.28
C LEU A 241 -9.57 2.67 3.52
N HIS A 242 -8.49 2.93 2.79
CA HIS A 242 -7.79 1.89 2.03
C HIS A 242 -6.51 1.39 2.71
N GLU A 243 -5.93 2.20 3.59
CA GLU A 243 -4.76 1.80 4.36
C GLU A 243 -5.10 0.76 5.43
N ILE A 244 -6.21 0.93 6.17
CA ILE A 244 -6.57 -0.02 7.24
C ILE A 244 -6.73 -1.45 6.69
N PRO A 245 -7.46 -1.68 5.58
CA PRO A 245 -7.56 -3.02 5.00
C PRO A 245 -6.22 -3.55 4.47
N HIS A 246 -5.39 -2.68 3.88
CA HIS A 246 -4.08 -3.06 3.36
C HIS A 246 -3.13 -3.48 4.49
N GLU A 247 -3.07 -2.70 5.57
CA GLU A 247 -2.24 -2.98 6.75
C GLU A 247 -2.62 -4.32 7.42
N VAL A 248 -3.91 -4.69 7.39
CA VAL A 248 -4.36 -6.01 7.88
C VAL A 248 -3.83 -7.15 6.98
N GLY A 249 -3.82 -6.95 5.66
CA GLY A 249 -3.24 -7.90 4.69
C GLY A 249 -1.72 -8.01 4.82
N ASP A 250 -1.03 -6.88 4.90
CA ASP A 250 0.42 -6.78 5.11
C ASP A 250 0.85 -7.47 6.40
N PHE A 251 0.11 -7.24 7.49
CA PHE A 251 0.39 -7.86 8.77
C PHE A 251 0.28 -9.39 8.68
N ALA A 252 -0.68 -9.91 7.92
CA ALA A 252 -0.81 -11.35 7.68
C ALA A 252 0.40 -11.92 6.93
N ILE A 253 0.91 -11.20 5.92
CA ILE A 253 2.12 -11.59 5.18
C ILE A 253 3.33 -11.63 6.11
N LEU A 254 3.51 -10.63 6.98
CA LEU A 254 4.60 -10.58 7.95
C LEU A 254 4.57 -11.76 8.93
N LEU A 255 3.40 -12.11 9.46
CA LEU A 255 3.24 -13.29 10.31
C LEU A 255 3.63 -14.57 9.57
N ARG A 256 3.22 -14.72 8.30
CA ARG A 256 3.60 -15.87 7.45
C ARG A 256 5.10 -15.92 7.15
N SER A 257 5.75 -14.76 7.09
CA SER A 257 7.19 -14.61 6.93
C SER A 257 7.99 -14.93 8.20
N GLY A 258 7.31 -15.18 9.32
CA GLY A 258 7.91 -15.60 10.59
C GLY A 258 8.15 -14.46 11.58
N PHE A 259 7.57 -13.28 11.36
CA PHE A 259 7.57 -12.21 12.34
C PHE A 259 6.61 -12.54 13.48
N SER A 260 6.97 -12.19 14.72
CA SER A 260 5.99 -12.20 15.81
C SER A 260 4.98 -11.06 15.63
N ARG A 261 3.83 -11.13 16.29
CA ARG A 261 2.79 -10.09 16.23
C ARG A 261 3.34 -8.69 16.58
N TRP A 262 4.19 -8.63 17.61
CA TRP A 262 4.81 -7.37 18.04
C TRP A 262 5.93 -6.92 17.10
N ASP A 263 6.66 -7.85 16.49
CA ASP A 263 7.68 -7.49 15.50
C ASP A 263 7.06 -6.98 14.22
N ALA A 264 5.96 -7.60 13.75
CA ALA A 264 5.19 -7.15 12.60
C ALA A 264 4.62 -5.74 12.81
N ALA A 265 4.00 -5.49 13.98
CA ALA A 265 3.46 -4.17 14.31
C ALA A 265 4.54 -3.09 14.41
N ARG A 266 5.70 -3.43 15.00
CA ARG A 266 6.86 -2.51 15.03
C ARG A 266 7.38 -2.24 13.63
N ALA A 267 7.43 -3.25 12.77
CA ALA A 267 7.90 -3.11 11.41
C ALA A 267 6.97 -2.19 10.59
N GLN A 268 5.65 -2.38 10.68
CA GLN A 268 4.66 -1.46 10.07
C GLN A 268 4.72 -0.04 10.68
N LEU A 269 4.94 0.08 12.00
CA LEU A 269 5.13 1.41 12.58
C LEU A 269 6.45 2.07 12.13
N LEU A 270 7.46 1.30 11.73
CA LEU A 270 8.68 1.84 11.12
C LEU A 270 8.44 2.31 9.69
N THR A 271 7.59 1.64 8.90
CA THR A 271 7.23 2.09 7.55
C THR A 271 6.45 3.40 7.58
N ALA A 272 5.66 3.67 8.63
CA ALA A 272 5.04 4.98 8.88
C ALA A 272 6.03 6.15 8.94
N GLY A 273 7.30 5.90 9.27
CA GLY A 273 8.37 6.91 9.21
C GLY A 273 8.59 7.46 7.79
N ALA A 274 8.37 6.62 6.77
CA ALA A 274 8.40 7.05 5.39
C ALA A 274 7.25 8.01 5.05
N GLY A 275 6.07 7.80 5.64
CA GLY A 275 4.96 8.76 5.53
C GLY A 275 5.28 10.11 6.13
N LEU A 276 5.89 10.15 7.31
CA LEU A 276 6.33 11.42 7.90
C LEU A 276 7.37 12.12 7.00
N LEU A 277 8.29 11.36 6.40
CA LEU A 277 9.24 11.88 5.43
C LEU A 277 8.54 12.45 4.19
N GLY A 278 7.52 11.77 3.66
CA GLY A 278 6.69 12.27 2.54
C GLY A 278 6.00 13.59 2.87
N ALA A 279 5.43 13.70 4.07
CA ALA A 279 4.84 14.94 4.54
C ALA A 279 5.87 16.07 4.67
N LEU A 280 7.07 15.78 5.17
CA LEU A 280 8.17 16.74 5.25
C LEU A 280 8.66 17.17 3.86
N VAL A 281 8.69 16.27 2.87
CA VAL A 281 9.02 16.60 1.49
C VAL A 281 7.98 17.56 0.89
N ALA A 282 6.68 17.33 1.15
CA ALA A 282 5.62 18.23 0.71
C ALA A 282 5.78 19.63 1.33
N ILE A 283 5.98 19.69 2.66
CA ILE A 283 6.16 20.94 3.40
C ILE A 283 7.45 21.64 2.98
N GLY A 284 8.56 20.93 2.84
CA GLY A 284 9.85 21.46 2.41
C GLY A 284 9.80 21.99 0.98
N GLY A 285 9.09 21.31 0.08
CA GLY A 285 8.80 21.78 -1.28
C GLY A 285 8.00 23.09 -1.30
N SER A 286 7.17 23.33 -0.28
CA SER A 286 6.37 24.55 -0.12
C SER A 286 7.10 25.74 0.53
N GLY A 287 8.29 25.54 1.11
CA GLY A 287 8.98 26.55 1.92
C GLY A 287 9.89 27.56 1.16
N VAL A 288 9.78 28.85 1.56
CA VAL A 288 10.74 29.99 1.47
C VAL A 288 10.38 31.20 0.56
N THR A 289 9.37 31.20 -0.31
CA THR A 289 8.93 32.47 -0.93
C THR A 289 7.43 32.55 -1.16
N SER A 290 6.91 33.78 -1.17
CA SER A 290 5.53 34.25 -1.37
C SER A 290 4.91 33.89 -2.73
N ALA A 291 5.00 32.62 -3.13
CA ALA A 291 4.43 32.03 -4.34
C ALA A 291 3.90 30.63 -4.01
N MET A 292 2.95 30.59 -3.08
CA MET A 292 2.49 29.37 -2.39
C MET A 292 1.69 28.43 -3.29
N GLU A 293 1.06 28.95 -4.36
CA GLU A 293 0.21 28.17 -5.27
C GLU A 293 1.02 27.39 -6.35
N ALA A 294 2.21 27.88 -6.74
CA ALA A 294 2.96 27.29 -7.85
C ALA A 294 3.77 26.03 -7.48
N ARG A 295 4.03 25.80 -6.18
CA ARG A 295 4.96 24.75 -5.72
C ARG A 295 4.29 23.46 -5.23
N THR A 296 3.02 23.50 -4.89
CA THR A 296 2.22 22.32 -4.49
C THR A 296 1.49 21.68 -5.67
N SER A 297 1.43 22.35 -6.83
CA SER A 297 0.64 21.94 -8.00
C SER A 297 1.03 20.59 -8.60
N TRP A 298 2.22 20.06 -8.29
CA TRP A 298 2.66 18.75 -8.78
C TRP A 298 2.28 17.61 -7.84
N ILE A 299 2.08 17.89 -6.55
CA ILE A 299 1.93 16.88 -5.50
C ILE A 299 0.63 16.11 -5.68
N MET A 300 -0.50 16.81 -5.80
CA MET A 300 -1.82 16.20 -5.98
C MET A 300 -1.91 15.34 -7.25
N PRO A 301 -1.53 15.82 -8.46
CA PRO A 301 -1.59 14.97 -9.64
C PRO A 301 -0.57 13.82 -9.59
N PHE A 302 0.62 14.03 -9.02
CA PHE A 302 1.60 12.95 -8.85
C PHE A 302 1.08 11.84 -7.93
N THR A 303 0.51 12.19 -6.77
CA THR A 303 -0.05 11.24 -5.81
C THR A 303 -1.30 10.55 -6.36
N ALA A 304 -2.15 11.25 -7.10
CA ALA A 304 -3.25 10.65 -7.85
C ALA A 304 -2.76 9.55 -8.81
N GLY A 305 -1.64 9.78 -9.50
CA GLY A 305 -1.00 8.77 -10.33
C GLY A 305 -0.52 7.54 -9.55
N GLY A 306 0.09 7.76 -8.38
CA GLY A 306 0.48 6.67 -7.46
C GLY A 306 -0.73 5.86 -6.98
N PHE A 307 -1.79 6.53 -6.55
CA PHE A 307 -3.03 5.89 -6.09
C PHE A 307 -3.74 5.10 -7.19
N LEU A 308 -3.71 5.60 -8.44
CA LEU A 308 -4.18 4.82 -9.60
C LEU A 308 -3.37 3.55 -9.80
N HIS A 309 -2.05 3.62 -9.62
CA HIS A 309 -1.20 2.43 -9.72
C HIS A 309 -1.52 1.41 -8.63
N ILE A 310 -1.54 1.83 -7.35
CA ILE A 310 -1.86 0.95 -6.21
C ILE A 310 -3.23 0.30 -6.43
N SER A 311 -4.26 1.09 -6.74
CA SER A 311 -5.62 0.58 -6.90
C SER A 311 -5.78 -0.34 -8.11
N LEU A 312 -5.28 0.03 -9.29
CA LEU A 312 -5.55 -0.70 -10.55
C LEU A 312 -4.55 -1.81 -10.87
N VAL A 313 -3.29 -1.66 -10.46
CA VAL A 313 -2.20 -2.60 -10.80
C VAL A 313 -1.93 -3.54 -9.64
N THR A 314 -1.88 -3.03 -8.41
CA THR A 314 -1.49 -3.85 -7.26
C THR A 314 -2.69 -4.60 -6.68
N VAL A 315 -3.85 -3.96 -6.54
CA VAL A 315 -4.98 -4.53 -5.78
C VAL A 315 -6.12 -5.07 -6.66
N LEU A 316 -6.55 -4.33 -7.68
CA LEU A 316 -7.70 -4.74 -8.50
C LEU A 316 -7.52 -6.10 -9.20
N PRO A 317 -6.33 -6.50 -9.70
CA PRO A 317 -6.16 -7.80 -10.35
C PRO A 317 -6.48 -8.99 -9.46
N ASP A 318 -6.17 -8.92 -8.16
CA ASP A 318 -6.47 -9.98 -7.20
C ASP A 318 -7.98 -10.12 -6.95
N LEU A 319 -8.73 -9.02 -7.05
CA LEU A 319 -10.19 -9.02 -6.97
C LEU A 319 -10.82 -9.62 -8.25
N LEU A 320 -10.21 -9.39 -9.41
CA LEU A 320 -10.69 -9.93 -10.69
C LEU A 320 -10.50 -11.44 -10.84
N GLN A 321 -9.63 -12.06 -10.02
CA GLN A 321 -9.40 -13.51 -10.02
C GLN A 321 -10.46 -14.32 -9.23
N GLU A 322 -11.47 -13.68 -8.64
CA GLU A 322 -12.51 -14.38 -7.88
C GLU A 322 -13.46 -15.20 -8.78
N GLU A 323 -13.39 -16.53 -8.67
CA GLU A 323 -14.20 -17.45 -9.49
C GLU A 323 -15.67 -17.56 -9.03
N ASN A 324 -15.96 -17.25 -7.76
CA ASN A 324 -17.32 -17.38 -7.23
C ASN A 324 -18.18 -16.15 -7.58
N PRO A 325 -19.26 -16.30 -8.37
CA PRO A 325 -20.06 -15.16 -8.83
C PRO A 325 -20.73 -14.40 -7.68
N LYS A 326 -21.10 -15.08 -6.59
CA LYS A 326 -21.73 -14.41 -5.44
C LYS A 326 -20.73 -13.55 -4.68
N GLU A 327 -19.48 -13.99 -4.55
CA GLU A 327 -18.43 -13.21 -3.90
C GLU A 327 -17.96 -12.06 -4.81
N SER A 328 -17.84 -12.31 -6.12
CA SER A 328 -17.58 -11.26 -7.11
C SER A 328 -18.63 -10.15 -7.08
N VAL A 329 -19.92 -10.47 -6.98
CA VAL A 329 -20.98 -9.46 -6.83
C VAL A 329 -20.83 -8.67 -5.53
N LYS A 330 -20.49 -9.30 -4.40
CA LYS A 330 -20.24 -8.58 -3.14
C LYS A 330 -19.05 -7.65 -3.24
N GLN A 331 -17.96 -8.10 -3.85
CA GLN A 331 -16.76 -7.29 -4.10
C GLN A 331 -17.08 -6.09 -4.98
N LEU A 332 -17.83 -6.29 -6.08
CA LEU A 332 -18.28 -5.19 -6.95
C LEU A 332 -19.18 -4.19 -6.20
N LEU A 333 -20.15 -4.67 -5.42
CA LEU A 333 -21.01 -3.79 -4.61
C LEU A 333 -20.21 -3.02 -3.56
N ALA A 334 -19.21 -3.65 -2.96
CA ALA A 334 -18.30 -2.99 -2.01
C ALA A 334 -17.46 -1.92 -2.70
N LEU A 335 -16.91 -2.19 -3.89
CA LEU A 335 -16.19 -1.22 -4.71
C LEU A 335 -17.08 -0.03 -5.07
N LEU A 336 -18.29 -0.26 -5.56
CA LEU A 336 -19.27 0.80 -5.83
C LEU A 336 -19.64 1.57 -4.56
N GLY A 337 -19.73 0.87 -3.42
CA GLY A 337 -19.96 1.49 -2.12
C GLY A 337 -18.83 2.43 -1.70
N GLY A 338 -17.57 2.06 -1.97
CA GLY A 338 -16.40 2.91 -1.72
C GLY A 338 -16.42 4.18 -2.58
N ILE A 339 -16.68 4.04 -3.88
CA ILE A 339 -16.84 5.17 -4.81
C ILE A 339 -18.00 6.06 -4.34
N GLY A 340 -19.13 5.47 -3.98
CA GLY A 340 -20.32 6.18 -3.51
C GLY A 340 -20.07 6.94 -2.21
N LEU A 341 -19.34 6.36 -1.27
CA LEU A 341 -18.94 7.04 -0.03
C LEU A 341 -18.08 8.27 -0.34
N MET A 342 -17.09 8.12 -1.20
CA MET A 342 -16.24 9.26 -1.60
C MET A 342 -17.05 10.34 -2.32
N ALA A 343 -17.94 9.97 -3.23
CA ALA A 343 -18.82 10.92 -3.90
C ALA A 343 -19.69 11.70 -2.90
N VAL A 344 -20.26 11.02 -1.90
CA VAL A 344 -21.04 11.65 -0.84
C VAL A 344 -20.17 12.58 0.00
N MET A 345 -18.96 12.15 0.34
CA MET A 345 -18.04 12.98 1.12
C MET A 345 -17.60 14.23 0.37
N THR A 346 -17.18 14.09 -0.89
CA THR A 346 -16.87 15.25 -1.74
C THR A 346 -18.07 16.20 -1.79
N ALA A 347 -19.27 15.70 -2.11
CA ALA A 347 -20.46 16.54 -2.20
C ALA A 347 -20.86 17.23 -0.87
N LEU A 348 -20.58 16.61 0.28
CA LEU A 348 -20.88 17.18 1.60
C LEU A 348 -19.84 18.20 2.08
N PHE A 349 -18.59 18.09 1.65
CA PHE A 349 -17.49 18.93 2.12
C PHE A 349 -17.07 20.03 1.12
N GLU A 350 -17.51 19.94 -0.14
CA GLU A 350 -17.31 20.93 -1.22
C GLU A 350 -18.40 22.02 -1.24
N HIS A 351 -19.43 21.92 -0.39
CA HIS A 351 -20.46 22.94 -0.12
C HIS A 351 -20.38 23.48 1.31
#